data_AF-A0A2P6CC51-F1
#
_entry.id   AF-A0A2P6CC51-F1
#
_cell.length_a   1.000
_cell.length_b   1.000
_cell.length_c   1.000
_cell.angle_alpha   90.00
_cell.angle_beta   90.00
_cell.angle_gamma   90.00
#
_symmetry.space_group_name_H-M   'P 1'
#
loop_
_entity.id
_entity.type
_entity.pdbx_description
1 polymer ?
#
loop_
_entity_poly.entity_id
_entity_poly.type
_entity_poly.pdbx_seq_one_letter_code
_entity_poly.pdbx_strand_id
1 'polypeptide(L)'
;MIKYLLRFILLITITGFASCNSTSKNTTTYFGGKIINPKSNFIVLYSMDKVIDTLYLGKDNKFLGKLDNANEGLYYFKHGNENQYIYIEPKDSLMLRLNTWDFDESIVFAGKGAERNNILIDCFLEEEKDNKIFYKLNQLQPSAFIKKADSLLLLKQKTYRNYIEQHPDETKGFNNVLKVALTYPIYARIERYPIANVKYNHKTKFTAIDKSFYKYRASVSINNDSLMYYPPYSLYVRNFLYNTTYALGHKPMTDEYSSDFTVDLLKTIDNNIKSEASKNAFLKQTVIGHFYKKSSCNANKDAFDAYFKLSTSTKDKDHVKQLLLDSKTLHKGQELTDFTLYDFTNGKHTIKTLTKNKNTFLLFWNSEYITPIYISSRVNYLSRKFPNIQFIQIKIDGNSHDRIPKLDIKNQYFITADSEANSFLTSKMTRSIIVDKQGVVTNGFASISSKKLYSELKKLNNH
;
A
#
# COMPACT_ATOMS: atom_id res chain seq x y z
N MET A 1 17.21 79.69 -7.46
CA MET A 1 16.38 78.68 -6.77
C MET A 1 15.40 77.93 -7.69
N ILE A 2 14.64 78.60 -8.57
CA ILE A 2 13.62 77.97 -9.43
C ILE A 2 14.19 76.94 -10.44
N LYS A 3 15.38 77.18 -11.02
CA LYS A 3 16.01 76.23 -11.97
C LYS A 3 16.46 74.91 -11.32
N TYR A 4 16.81 74.93 -10.04
CA TYR A 4 17.20 73.71 -9.31
C TYR A 4 15.97 72.93 -8.84
N LEU A 5 14.89 73.62 -8.48
CA LEU A 5 13.61 73.02 -8.13
C LEU A 5 12.99 72.27 -9.33
N LEU A 6 13.04 72.85 -10.54
CA LEU A 6 12.57 72.19 -11.76
C LEU A 6 13.43 70.96 -12.13
N ARG A 7 14.74 71.00 -11.93
CA ARG A 7 15.62 69.83 -12.14
C ARG A 7 15.37 68.73 -11.11
N PHE A 8 15.01 69.08 -9.88
CA PHE A 8 14.67 68.12 -8.83
C PHE A 8 13.30 67.46 -9.07
N ILE A 9 12.32 68.23 -9.54
CA ILE A 9 10.99 67.71 -9.94
C ILE A 9 11.11 66.79 -11.17
N LEU A 10 12.00 67.11 -12.12
CA LEU A 10 12.26 66.25 -13.28
C LEU A 10 13.02 64.95 -12.91
N LEU A 11 13.86 64.98 -11.87
CA LEU A 11 14.54 63.79 -11.36
C LEU A 11 13.57 62.85 -10.63
N ILE A 12 12.62 63.41 -9.88
CA ILE A 12 11.62 62.64 -9.11
C ILE A 12 10.58 62.00 -10.05
N THR A 13 10.20 62.64 -11.15
CA THR A 13 9.28 62.06 -12.15
C THR A 13 9.93 60.95 -12.98
N ILE A 14 11.25 60.94 -13.15
CA ILE A 14 11.98 59.84 -13.82
C ILE A 14 12.14 58.62 -12.90
N THR A 15 12.21 58.81 -11.57
CA THR A 15 12.25 57.70 -10.61
C THR A 15 10.89 57.10 -10.26
N GLY A 16 9.79 57.76 -10.61
CA GLY A 16 8.42 57.31 -10.31
C GLY A 16 7.82 56.28 -11.28
N PHE A 17 8.50 56.00 -12.40
CA PHE A 17 8.01 55.07 -13.44
C PHE A 17 8.97 53.90 -13.72
N ALA A 18 9.84 53.55 -12.78
CA ALA A 18 10.34 52.18 -12.71
C ALA A 18 9.23 51.26 -12.16
N SER A 19 8.12 51.20 -12.90
CA SER A 19 7.20 50.07 -12.82
C SER A 19 8.04 48.84 -13.13
N CYS A 20 8.24 48.00 -12.12
CA CYS A 20 8.77 46.68 -12.32
C CYS A 20 7.82 46.00 -13.31
N ASN A 21 8.27 45.86 -14.55
CA ASN A 21 7.62 44.98 -15.51
C ASN A 21 7.73 43.57 -14.94
N SER A 22 6.79 43.19 -14.08
CA SER A 22 6.57 41.81 -13.68
C SER A 22 5.87 41.07 -14.82
N THR A 23 6.47 41.11 -16.01
CA THR A 23 6.23 40.15 -17.08
C THR A 23 7.04 38.89 -16.82
N SER A 24 6.82 38.32 -15.63
CA SER A 24 6.72 36.88 -15.51
C SER A 24 5.52 36.61 -14.61
N LYS A 25 4.35 36.37 -15.21
CA LYS A 25 3.33 35.54 -14.56
C LYS A 25 4.02 34.17 -14.40
N ASN A 26 4.78 34.01 -13.32
CA ASN A 26 5.47 32.76 -13.05
C ASN A 26 4.36 31.78 -12.65
N THR A 27 3.82 31.07 -13.64
CA THR A 27 2.71 30.12 -13.50
C THR A 27 3.18 28.77 -12.96
N THR A 28 4.41 28.73 -12.47
CA THR A 28 5.11 27.53 -12.05
C THR A 28 4.62 27.05 -10.69
N THR A 29 4.42 25.75 -10.59
CA THR A 29 4.16 25.08 -9.31
C THR A 29 5.48 24.67 -8.67
N TYR A 30 5.61 24.88 -7.35
CA TYR A 30 6.76 24.46 -6.57
C TYR A 30 6.35 23.47 -5.49
N PHE A 31 7.14 22.41 -5.34
CA PHE A 31 7.10 21.52 -4.19
C PHE A 31 8.50 21.45 -3.58
N GLY A 32 8.63 21.94 -2.36
CA GLY A 32 9.92 22.01 -1.67
C GLY A 32 9.77 21.73 -0.19
N GLY A 33 10.86 21.84 0.55
CA GLY A 33 10.81 21.66 1.98
C GLY A 33 12.15 21.42 2.65
N LYS A 34 12.09 21.09 3.94
CA LYS A 34 13.23 20.68 4.77
C LYS A 34 12.92 19.38 5.50
N ILE A 35 13.84 18.42 5.41
CA ILE A 35 13.76 17.14 6.13
C ILE A 35 14.76 17.12 7.28
N ILE A 36 14.26 16.86 8.48
CA ILE A 36 15.06 16.67 9.69
C ILE A 36 15.27 15.16 9.85
N ASN A 37 16.52 14.78 10.16
CA ASN A 37 16.96 13.39 10.26
C ASN A 37 16.64 12.56 9.00
N PRO A 38 17.06 12.97 7.79
CA PRO A 38 16.67 12.28 6.56
C PRO A 38 17.11 10.81 6.55
N LYS A 39 16.24 9.92 6.03
CA LYS A 39 16.50 8.48 5.82
C LYS A 39 17.06 8.18 4.42
N SER A 40 16.99 9.15 3.50
CA SER A 40 17.59 9.13 2.16
C SER A 40 18.06 10.53 1.77
N ASN A 41 18.93 10.67 0.76
CA ASN A 41 19.37 11.98 0.24
C ASN A 41 18.44 12.55 -0.85
N PHE A 42 17.25 11.99 -1.03
CA PHE A 42 16.25 12.44 -1.98
C PHE A 42 14.82 12.17 -1.47
N ILE A 43 13.86 12.82 -2.10
CA ILE A 43 12.41 12.57 -2.00
C ILE A 43 11.88 12.29 -3.41
N VAL A 44 10.99 11.32 -3.55
CA VAL A 44 10.37 11.01 -4.85
C VAL A 44 8.92 11.44 -4.81
N LEU A 45 8.51 12.27 -5.77
CA LEU A 45 7.14 12.71 -5.94
C LEU A 45 6.45 11.82 -6.97
N TYR A 46 5.27 11.33 -6.63
CA TYR A 46 4.47 10.47 -7.49
C TYR A 46 3.09 11.06 -7.73
N SER A 47 2.51 10.73 -8.89
CA SER A 47 1.07 10.81 -9.13
C SER A 47 0.62 9.44 -9.59
N MET A 48 -0.34 8.85 -8.88
CA MET A 48 -0.74 7.44 -9.08
C MET A 48 0.48 6.51 -9.01
N ASP A 49 0.77 5.74 -10.05
CA ASP A 49 1.92 4.84 -10.15
C ASP A 49 3.15 5.46 -10.85
N LYS A 50 3.07 6.74 -11.25
CA LYS A 50 4.12 7.40 -12.05
C LYS A 50 5.00 8.30 -11.19
N VAL A 51 6.32 8.16 -11.36
CA VAL A 51 7.30 9.11 -10.83
C VAL A 51 7.16 10.43 -11.59
N ILE A 52 6.89 11.50 -10.85
CA ILE A 52 6.82 12.86 -11.38
C ILE A 52 8.18 13.52 -11.30
N ASP A 53 8.86 13.39 -10.16
CA ASP A 53 10.19 13.95 -9.96
C ASP A 53 10.95 13.22 -8.84
N THR A 54 12.28 13.30 -8.86
CA THR A 54 13.18 12.89 -7.77
C THR A 54 14.00 14.10 -7.33
N LEU A 55 13.65 14.66 -6.17
CA LEU A 55 14.24 15.89 -5.65
C LEU A 55 15.33 15.55 -4.64
N TYR A 56 16.58 15.92 -4.95
CA TYR A 56 17.72 15.68 -4.07
C TYR A 56 17.79 16.72 -2.94
N LEU A 57 18.19 16.25 -1.76
CA LEU A 57 18.44 17.10 -0.61
C LEU A 57 19.77 17.84 -0.77
N GLY A 58 19.75 19.15 -0.55
CA GLY A 58 20.94 19.99 -0.44
C GLY A 58 21.66 19.81 0.90
N LYS A 59 22.75 20.57 1.09
CA LYS A 59 23.64 20.48 2.27
C LYS A 59 22.93 20.75 3.61
N ASP A 60 21.79 21.42 3.60
CA ASP A 60 20.99 21.75 4.78
C ASP A 60 19.69 20.92 4.89
N ASN A 61 19.65 19.78 4.20
CA ASN A 61 18.51 18.89 4.04
C ASN A 61 17.26 19.56 3.46
N LYS A 62 17.43 20.66 2.71
CA LYS A 62 16.35 21.29 1.95
C LYS A 62 16.29 20.75 0.53
N PHE A 63 15.11 20.80 -0.07
CA PHE A 63 14.89 20.51 -1.47
C PHE A 63 13.89 21.49 -2.06
N LEU A 64 13.97 21.70 -3.37
CA LEU A 64 13.01 22.50 -4.11
C LEU A 64 12.87 21.94 -5.52
N GLY A 65 11.66 21.49 -5.84
CA GLY A 65 11.26 21.03 -7.16
C GLY A 65 10.44 22.09 -7.89
N LYS A 66 10.74 22.26 -9.17
CA LYS A 66 9.98 23.10 -10.10
C LYS A 66 9.12 22.18 -10.97
N LEU A 67 7.80 22.24 -10.83
CA LEU A 67 6.88 21.40 -11.58
C LEU A 67 6.32 22.20 -12.77
N ASP A 68 6.91 22.01 -13.94
CA ASP A 68 6.60 22.83 -15.13
C ASP A 68 5.16 22.61 -15.66
N ASN A 69 4.55 21.44 -15.41
CA ASN A 69 3.18 21.10 -15.83
C ASN A 69 2.43 20.32 -14.74
N ALA A 70 2.38 20.84 -13.51
CA ALA A 70 1.62 20.19 -12.44
C ALA A 70 0.12 20.18 -12.77
N ASN A 71 -0.47 18.99 -12.86
CA ASN A 71 -1.93 18.83 -12.93
C ASN A 71 -2.51 18.98 -11.52
N GLU A 72 -3.70 19.57 -11.42
CA GLU A 72 -4.49 19.54 -10.19
C GLU A 72 -4.76 18.08 -9.78
N GLY A 73 -4.54 17.75 -8.51
CA GLY A 73 -4.94 16.44 -7.99
C GLY A 73 -4.08 15.92 -6.84
N LEU A 74 -4.28 14.64 -6.55
CA LEU A 74 -3.50 13.91 -5.55
C LEU A 74 -2.13 13.51 -6.10
N TYR A 75 -1.13 13.79 -5.29
CA TYR A 75 0.23 13.29 -5.39
C TYR A 75 0.56 12.60 -4.07
N TYR A 76 1.67 11.87 -4.03
CA TYR A 76 2.28 11.52 -2.75
C TYR A 76 3.79 11.61 -2.89
N PHE A 77 4.43 11.98 -1.79
CA PHE A 77 5.87 11.95 -1.72
C PHE A 77 6.32 10.73 -0.94
N LYS A 78 7.47 10.17 -1.32
CA LYS A 78 8.13 9.06 -0.61
C LYS A 78 9.50 9.51 -0.15
N HIS A 79 9.80 9.25 1.12
CA HIS A 79 11.12 9.47 1.69
C HIS A 79 11.52 8.25 2.53
N GLY A 80 12.58 7.55 2.13
CA GLY A 80 12.89 6.22 2.66
C GLY A 80 11.76 5.21 2.38
N ASN A 81 11.15 4.68 3.44
CA ASN A 81 10.09 3.66 3.34
C ASN A 81 8.70 4.18 3.71
N GLU A 82 8.62 5.47 4.01
CA GLU A 82 7.38 6.16 4.39
C GLU A 82 6.95 7.08 3.26
N ASN A 83 5.65 7.33 3.18
CA ASN A 83 5.05 8.21 2.20
C ASN A 83 3.86 8.93 2.80
N GLN A 84 3.49 10.06 2.20
CA GLN A 84 2.27 10.77 2.56
C GLN A 84 1.68 11.46 1.33
N TYR A 85 0.35 11.50 1.28
CA TYR A 85 -0.42 12.13 0.23
C TYR A 85 -0.46 13.64 0.40
N ILE A 86 -0.36 14.33 -0.73
CA ILE A 86 -0.51 15.77 -0.85
C ILE A 86 -1.44 16.08 -2.01
N TYR A 87 -2.05 17.25 -1.98
CA TYR A 87 -2.85 17.76 -3.08
C TYR A 87 -2.17 19.00 -3.65
N ILE A 88 -1.93 19.01 -4.95
CA ILE A 88 -1.23 20.08 -5.65
C ILE A 88 -2.18 20.69 -6.68
N GLU A 89 -2.18 22.01 -6.76
CA GLU A 89 -2.81 22.79 -7.82
C GLU A 89 -1.76 23.53 -8.66
N PRO A 90 -2.08 23.87 -9.92
CA PRO A 90 -1.25 24.77 -10.71
C PRO A 90 -0.98 26.09 -9.96
N LYS A 91 0.28 26.53 -9.98
CA LYS A 91 0.78 27.74 -9.31
C LYS A 91 0.83 27.66 -7.78
N ASP A 92 0.77 26.47 -7.20
CA ASP A 92 1.07 26.30 -5.78
C ASP A 92 2.55 26.49 -5.49
N SER A 93 2.86 26.83 -4.24
CA SER A 93 4.22 26.89 -3.72
C SER A 93 4.22 26.23 -2.36
N LEU A 94 4.18 24.89 -2.38
CA LEU A 94 3.99 24.06 -1.21
C LEU A 94 5.34 23.70 -0.59
N MET A 95 5.57 24.16 0.65
CA MET A 95 6.80 23.91 1.39
C MET A 95 6.53 23.00 2.59
N LEU A 96 7.18 21.84 2.63
CA LEU A 96 7.08 20.86 3.69
C LEU A 96 8.15 21.06 4.76
N ARG A 97 7.81 20.89 6.03
CA ARG A 97 8.76 20.56 7.09
C ARG A 97 8.41 19.19 7.66
N LEU A 98 9.39 18.29 7.73
CA LEU A 98 9.21 16.89 8.16
C LEU A 98 10.37 16.47 9.06
N ASN A 99 10.10 15.76 10.16
CA ASN A 99 11.09 15.01 10.94
C ASN A 99 10.83 13.52 10.80
N THR A 100 11.78 12.76 10.24
CA THR A 100 11.53 11.34 9.94
C THR A 100 11.46 10.41 11.16
N TRP A 101 11.75 10.93 12.37
CA TRP A 101 11.52 10.19 13.61
C TRP A 101 10.04 10.02 13.93
N ASP A 102 9.24 11.05 13.66
CA ASP A 102 7.79 11.09 13.85
C ASP A 102 7.16 11.49 12.51
N PHE A 103 7.18 10.59 11.53
CA PHE A 103 6.99 10.95 10.12
C PHE A 103 5.66 11.68 9.89
N ASP A 104 4.53 11.03 10.15
CA ASP A 104 3.22 11.61 9.87
C ASP A 104 2.86 12.73 10.87
N GLU A 105 3.24 12.60 12.15
CA GLU A 105 2.90 13.58 13.18
C GLU A 105 3.71 14.89 13.10
N SER A 106 4.84 14.89 12.39
CA SER A 106 5.72 16.07 12.29
C SER A 106 5.60 16.86 10.99
N ILE A 107 4.77 16.38 10.05
CA ILE A 107 4.52 17.05 8.78
C ILE A 107 3.78 18.36 9.02
N VAL A 108 4.34 19.46 8.53
CA VAL A 108 3.65 20.76 8.46
C VAL A 108 3.95 21.39 7.11
N PHE A 109 2.92 21.92 6.46
CA PHE A 109 3.03 22.63 5.20
C PHE A 109 2.93 24.15 5.39
N ALA A 110 3.66 24.88 4.55
CA ALA A 110 3.66 26.33 4.44
C ALA A 110 3.64 26.78 2.97
N GLY A 111 3.26 28.04 2.73
CA GLY A 111 3.12 28.60 1.39
C GLY A 111 1.75 28.34 0.75
N LYS A 112 1.64 28.59 -0.56
CA LYS A 112 0.37 28.43 -1.28
C LYS A 112 0.05 26.94 -1.46
N GLY A 113 -1.16 26.55 -1.05
CA GLY A 113 -1.60 25.15 -0.97
C GLY A 113 -1.37 24.50 0.41
N ALA A 114 -0.76 25.20 1.37
CA ALA A 114 -0.46 24.64 2.68
C ALA A 114 -1.69 24.24 3.48
N GLU A 115 -2.70 25.11 3.54
CA GLU A 115 -3.93 24.86 4.31
C GLU A 115 -4.64 23.58 3.87
N ARG A 116 -4.86 23.44 2.56
CA ARG A 116 -5.40 22.22 1.94
C ARG A 116 -4.64 20.95 2.35
N ASN A 117 -3.31 21.03 2.43
CA ASN A 117 -2.49 19.88 2.77
C ASN A 117 -2.46 19.63 4.29
N ASN A 118 -2.43 20.67 5.11
CA ASN A 118 -2.48 20.55 6.57
C ASN A 118 -3.79 19.90 7.03
N ILE A 119 -4.95 20.28 6.47
CA ILE A 119 -6.22 19.62 6.81
C ILE A 119 -6.26 18.15 6.39
N LEU A 120 -5.59 17.75 5.30
CA LEU A 120 -5.49 16.34 4.91
C LEU A 120 -4.63 15.54 5.90
N ILE A 121 -3.58 16.13 6.46
CA ILE A 121 -2.80 15.53 7.54
C ILE A 121 -3.64 15.40 8.81
N ASP A 122 -4.41 16.43 9.16
CA ASP A 122 -5.33 16.36 10.29
C ASP A 122 -6.35 15.23 10.12
N CYS A 123 -6.91 15.07 8.91
CA CYS A 123 -7.80 13.95 8.59
C CYS A 123 -7.12 12.59 8.79
N PHE A 124 -5.87 12.44 8.35
CA PHE A 124 -5.09 11.21 8.52
C PHE A 124 -4.86 10.90 10.00
N LEU A 125 -4.40 11.87 10.79
CA LEU A 125 -4.12 11.71 12.22
C LEU A 125 -5.42 11.45 13.03
N GLU A 126 -6.53 12.07 12.64
CA GLU A 126 -7.84 11.76 13.21
C GLU A 126 -8.30 10.34 12.87
N GLU A 127 -8.09 9.89 11.64
CA GLU A 127 -8.42 8.52 11.23
C GLU A 127 -7.70 7.50 12.12
N GLU A 128 -6.42 7.71 12.42
CA GLU A 128 -5.66 6.81 13.30
C GLU A 128 -6.25 6.73 14.71
N LYS A 129 -6.75 7.85 15.24
CA LYS A 129 -7.45 7.89 16.54
C LYS A 129 -8.78 7.15 16.46
N ASP A 130 -9.58 7.43 15.43
CA ASP A 130 -10.87 6.77 15.20
C ASP A 130 -10.69 5.25 15.05
N ASN A 131 -9.66 4.82 14.34
CA ASN A 131 -9.32 3.41 14.11
C ASN A 131 -9.13 2.63 15.42
N LYS A 132 -8.54 3.26 16.45
CA LYS A 132 -8.39 2.67 17.79
C LYS A 132 -9.75 2.50 18.49
N ILE A 133 -10.65 3.47 18.33
CA ILE A 133 -12.00 3.44 18.90
C ILE A 133 -12.83 2.32 18.26
N PHE A 134 -12.77 2.17 16.93
CA PHE A 134 -13.54 1.18 16.19
C PHE A 134 -13.27 -0.27 16.63
N TYR A 135 -12.09 -0.59 17.20
CA TYR A 135 -11.84 -1.93 17.73
C TYR A 135 -12.83 -2.33 18.82
N LYS A 136 -13.15 -1.41 19.73
CA LYS A 136 -14.17 -1.62 20.77
C LYS A 136 -15.57 -1.61 20.17
N LEU A 137 -15.84 -0.70 19.23
CA LEU A 137 -17.16 -0.58 18.61
C LEU A 137 -17.56 -1.85 17.84
N ASN A 138 -16.61 -2.56 17.24
CA ASN A 138 -16.91 -3.80 16.51
C ASN A 138 -17.56 -4.89 17.39
N GLN A 139 -17.43 -4.83 18.71
CA GLN A 139 -18.06 -5.79 19.62
C GLN A 139 -19.57 -5.51 19.83
N LEU A 140 -20.02 -4.28 19.57
CA LEU A 140 -21.40 -3.84 19.79
C LEU A 140 -22.39 -4.59 18.88
N GLN A 141 -23.68 -4.47 19.21
CA GLN A 141 -24.76 -4.88 18.31
C GLN A 141 -24.90 -3.89 17.13
N PRO A 142 -25.46 -4.33 15.97
CA PRO A 142 -25.50 -3.50 14.76
C PRO A 142 -26.10 -2.11 14.96
N SER A 143 -27.22 -2.00 15.68
CA SER A 143 -27.90 -0.72 15.96
C SER A 143 -27.04 0.24 16.79
N ALA A 144 -26.32 -0.28 17.79
CA ALA A 144 -25.43 0.52 18.62
C ALA A 144 -24.17 0.94 17.86
N PHE A 145 -23.60 0.06 17.04
CA PHE A 145 -22.47 0.37 16.18
C PHE A 145 -22.83 1.50 15.19
N ILE A 146 -23.91 1.34 14.42
CA ILE A 146 -24.26 2.31 13.38
C ILE A 146 -24.62 3.67 13.98
N LYS A 147 -25.25 3.72 15.15
CA LYS A 147 -25.51 4.98 15.86
C LYS A 147 -24.22 5.74 16.17
N LYS A 148 -23.15 5.04 16.56
CA LYS A 148 -21.84 5.66 16.81
C LYS A 148 -21.16 6.08 15.52
N ALA A 149 -21.21 5.26 14.47
CA ALA A 149 -20.65 5.60 13.16
C ALA A 149 -21.36 6.81 12.53
N ASP A 150 -22.70 6.87 12.57
CA ASP A 150 -23.50 8.00 12.10
C ASP A 150 -23.19 9.27 12.88
N SER A 151 -23.04 9.18 14.20
CA SER A 151 -22.63 10.32 15.03
C SER A 151 -21.27 10.88 14.62
N LEU A 152 -20.31 10.00 14.31
CA LEU A 152 -18.99 10.42 13.85
C LEU A 152 -19.07 11.03 12.45
N LEU A 153 -19.83 10.43 11.53
CA LEU A 153 -20.07 10.98 10.18
C LEU A 153 -20.66 12.39 10.22
N LEU A 154 -21.59 12.67 11.13
CA LEU A 154 -22.16 14.01 11.29
C LEU A 154 -21.09 15.05 11.67
N LEU A 155 -20.14 14.68 12.54
CA LEU A 155 -19.02 15.56 12.89
C LEU A 155 -18.14 15.82 11.66
N LYS A 156 -17.77 14.77 10.92
CA LYS A 156 -16.95 14.89 9.71
C LYS A 156 -17.64 15.72 8.62
N GLN A 157 -18.96 15.58 8.46
CA GLN A 157 -19.76 16.40 7.55
C GLN A 157 -19.86 17.85 7.99
N LYS A 158 -19.86 18.13 9.29
CA LYS A 158 -19.78 19.50 9.82
C LYS A 158 -18.42 20.12 9.51
N THR A 159 -17.32 19.39 9.74
CA THR A 159 -15.97 19.84 9.36
C THR A 159 -15.89 20.15 7.88
N TYR A 160 -16.38 19.25 7.03
CA TYR A 160 -16.43 19.48 5.58
C TYR A 160 -17.21 20.76 5.23
N ARG A 161 -18.45 20.92 5.72
CA ARG A 161 -19.26 22.12 5.41
C ARG A 161 -18.60 23.41 5.86
N ASN A 162 -18.07 23.44 7.09
CA ASN A 162 -17.35 24.60 7.60
C ASN A 162 -16.16 24.97 6.71
N TYR A 163 -15.40 23.99 6.23
CA TYR A 163 -14.28 24.23 5.33
C TYR A 163 -14.73 24.85 4.02
N ILE A 164 -15.77 24.29 3.37
CA ILE A 164 -16.30 24.81 2.11
C ILE A 164 -16.85 26.24 2.27
N GLU A 165 -17.55 26.52 3.37
CA GLU A 165 -18.10 27.85 3.66
C GLU A 165 -17.00 28.91 3.85
N GLN A 166 -15.87 28.51 4.43
CA GLN A 166 -14.72 29.40 4.66
C GLN A 166 -13.81 29.55 3.42
N HIS A 167 -13.92 28.64 2.45
CA HIS A 167 -13.08 28.58 1.25
C HIS A 167 -13.93 28.50 -0.03
N PRO A 168 -14.72 29.55 -0.36
CA PRO A 168 -15.64 29.52 -1.50
C PRO A 168 -14.94 29.39 -2.86
N ASP A 169 -13.68 29.85 -2.95
CA ASP A 169 -12.87 29.83 -4.18
C ASP A 169 -12.09 28.52 -4.38
N GLU A 170 -12.23 27.56 -3.46
CA GLU A 170 -11.52 26.29 -3.50
C GLU A 170 -12.00 25.37 -4.63
N THR A 171 -11.09 24.56 -5.16
CA THR A 171 -11.40 23.69 -6.30
C THR A 171 -12.40 22.60 -5.94
N LYS A 172 -13.28 22.26 -6.91
CA LYS A 172 -14.18 21.11 -6.77
C LYS A 172 -13.41 19.80 -6.59
N GLY A 173 -12.22 19.70 -7.20
CA GLY A 173 -11.33 18.56 -7.07
C GLY A 173 -10.86 18.39 -5.62
N PHE A 174 -10.33 19.44 -5.00
CA PHE A 174 -9.91 19.39 -3.60
C PHE A 174 -11.08 19.12 -2.67
N ASN A 175 -12.22 19.80 -2.86
CA ASN A 175 -13.43 19.60 -2.07
C ASN A 175 -13.90 18.14 -2.10
N ASN A 176 -13.84 17.49 -3.26
CA ASN A 176 -14.13 16.06 -3.36
C ASN A 176 -13.11 15.20 -2.59
N VAL A 177 -11.82 15.49 -2.68
CA VAL A 177 -10.77 14.77 -1.93
C VAL A 177 -10.94 14.94 -0.42
N LEU A 178 -11.18 16.16 0.06
CA LEU A 178 -11.40 16.43 1.47
C LEU A 178 -12.64 15.67 2.00
N LYS A 179 -13.73 15.67 1.23
CA LYS A 179 -14.93 14.89 1.57
C LYS A 179 -14.61 13.40 1.70
N VAL A 180 -13.81 12.86 0.78
CA VAL A 180 -13.37 11.46 0.80
C VAL A 180 -12.51 11.18 2.03
N ALA A 181 -11.49 12.01 2.29
CA ALA A 181 -10.59 11.90 3.44
C ALA A 181 -11.38 11.86 4.77
N LEU A 182 -12.41 12.70 4.89
CA LEU A 182 -13.22 12.82 6.09
C LEU A 182 -14.21 11.67 6.30
N THR A 183 -14.79 11.12 5.22
CA THR A 183 -15.98 10.24 5.33
C THR A 183 -15.73 8.79 4.95
N TYR A 184 -14.88 8.51 3.96
CA TYR A 184 -14.66 7.16 3.44
C TYR A 184 -14.01 6.21 4.45
N PRO A 185 -13.11 6.65 5.35
CA PRO A 185 -12.60 5.77 6.38
C PRO A 185 -13.73 5.22 7.28
N ILE A 186 -14.73 6.03 7.60
CA ILE A 186 -15.88 5.57 8.40
C ILE A 186 -16.76 4.62 7.59
N TYR A 187 -17.06 4.94 6.33
CA TYR A 187 -17.79 4.01 5.45
C TYR A 187 -17.07 2.65 5.34
N ALA A 188 -15.75 2.67 5.20
CA ALA A 188 -14.95 1.45 5.19
C ALA A 188 -15.08 0.63 6.48
N ARG A 189 -15.21 1.29 7.65
CA ARG A 189 -15.46 0.63 8.94
C ARG A 189 -16.87 0.03 8.99
N ILE A 190 -17.87 0.72 8.46
CA ILE A 190 -19.24 0.21 8.37
C ILE A 190 -19.29 -1.02 7.45
N GLU A 191 -18.65 -0.98 6.28
CA GLU A 191 -18.56 -2.14 5.38
C GLU A 191 -17.83 -3.34 5.99
N ARG A 192 -16.80 -3.09 6.80
CA ARG A 192 -16.02 -4.13 7.47
C ARG A 192 -16.70 -4.70 8.72
N TYR A 193 -17.68 -3.98 9.28
CA TYR A 193 -18.30 -4.33 10.55
C TYR A 193 -18.80 -5.78 10.63
N PRO A 194 -19.51 -6.36 9.64
CA PRO A 194 -20.07 -7.71 9.78
C PRO A 194 -19.01 -8.76 10.08
N ILE A 195 -17.89 -8.76 9.33
CA ILE A 195 -16.79 -9.71 9.54
C ILE A 195 -15.98 -9.36 10.80
N ALA A 196 -15.85 -8.07 11.13
CA ALA A 196 -15.17 -7.65 12.36
C ALA A 196 -15.95 -8.08 13.60
N ASN A 197 -17.28 -7.91 13.62
CA ASN A 197 -18.15 -8.30 14.73
C ASN A 197 -18.07 -9.80 15.00
N VAL A 198 -18.08 -10.61 13.94
CA VAL A 198 -17.90 -12.06 14.06
C VAL A 198 -16.54 -12.38 14.70
N LYS A 199 -15.47 -11.76 14.20
CA LYS A 199 -14.11 -11.99 14.69
C LYS A 199 -13.93 -11.59 16.16
N TYR A 200 -14.39 -10.40 16.55
CA TYR A 200 -14.16 -9.86 17.91
C TYR A 200 -15.08 -10.47 18.96
N ASN A 201 -16.24 -11.01 18.57
CA ASN A 201 -17.14 -11.71 19.49
C ASN A 201 -17.02 -13.24 19.38
N HIS A 202 -16.00 -13.76 18.68
CA HIS A 202 -15.78 -15.20 18.48
C HIS A 202 -17.02 -15.95 17.96
N LYS A 203 -17.85 -15.28 17.15
CA LYS A 203 -19.05 -15.90 16.56
C LYS A 203 -18.66 -16.77 15.36
N THR A 204 -19.55 -17.67 14.97
CA THR A 204 -19.40 -18.52 13.77
C THR A 204 -20.34 -18.11 12.63
N LYS A 205 -21.32 -17.25 12.91
CA LYS A 205 -22.34 -16.76 11.98
C LYS A 205 -22.43 -15.24 12.04
N PHE A 206 -22.83 -14.62 10.93
CA PHE A 206 -23.14 -13.20 10.91
C PHE A 206 -24.31 -12.87 11.84
N THR A 207 -24.26 -11.68 12.42
CA THR A 207 -25.44 -11.10 13.09
C THR A 207 -26.36 -10.52 12.01
N ALA A 208 -27.67 -10.63 12.18
CA ALA A 208 -28.64 -10.02 11.26
C ALA A 208 -28.45 -8.49 11.25
N ILE A 209 -28.40 -7.90 10.05
CA ILE A 209 -28.20 -6.47 9.85
C ILE A 209 -29.32 -5.96 8.95
N ASP A 210 -30.02 -4.93 9.41
CA ASP A 210 -31.07 -4.27 8.65
C ASP A 210 -30.51 -3.48 7.46
N LYS A 211 -31.29 -3.35 6.38
CA LYS A 211 -30.87 -2.63 5.15
C LYS A 211 -30.51 -1.17 5.43
N SER A 212 -31.17 -0.52 6.41
CA SER A 212 -30.88 0.86 6.81
C SER A 212 -29.46 1.08 7.32
N PHE A 213 -28.79 0.01 7.78
CA PHE A 213 -27.38 0.04 8.20
C PHE A 213 -26.46 0.52 7.07
N TYR A 214 -26.86 0.32 5.81
CA TYR A 214 -26.08 0.71 4.62
C TYR A 214 -26.69 1.89 3.85
N LYS A 215 -27.56 2.70 4.47
CA LYS A 215 -28.24 3.85 3.81
C LYS A 215 -27.28 4.82 3.12
N TYR A 216 -26.06 4.98 3.64
CA TYR A 216 -25.05 5.87 3.07
C TYR A 216 -24.61 5.46 1.66
N ARG A 217 -24.75 4.18 1.26
CA ARG A 217 -24.39 3.72 -0.09
C ARG A 217 -25.13 4.47 -1.19
N ALA A 218 -26.31 5.04 -0.89
CA ALA A 218 -27.08 5.83 -1.85
C ALA A 218 -26.37 7.13 -2.29
N SER A 219 -25.40 7.63 -1.51
CA SER A 219 -24.71 8.91 -1.77
C SER A 219 -23.19 8.77 -1.96
N VAL A 220 -22.68 7.54 -2.05
CA VAL A 220 -21.24 7.26 -2.11
C VAL A 220 -20.88 6.57 -3.42
N SER A 221 -19.82 7.06 -4.07
CA SER A 221 -19.32 6.49 -5.32
C SER A 221 -18.24 5.44 -5.06
N ILE A 222 -18.24 4.39 -5.87
CA ILE A 222 -17.19 3.35 -5.94
C ILE A 222 -16.47 3.33 -7.29
N ASN A 223 -16.75 4.31 -8.16
CA ASN A 223 -16.20 4.40 -9.51
C ASN A 223 -15.53 5.76 -9.74
N ASN A 224 -14.38 5.97 -9.09
CA ASN A 224 -13.50 7.12 -9.25
C ASN A 224 -12.03 6.64 -9.35
N ASP A 225 -11.52 6.58 -10.58
CA ASP A 225 -10.17 6.06 -10.85
C ASP A 225 -9.05 6.95 -10.31
N SER A 226 -9.27 8.27 -10.29
CA SER A 226 -8.28 9.23 -9.78
C SER A 226 -7.96 9.05 -8.29
N LEU A 227 -8.85 8.38 -7.55
CA LEU A 227 -8.71 8.10 -6.13
C LEU A 227 -8.28 6.66 -5.84
N MET A 228 -8.04 5.82 -6.86
CA MET A 228 -7.76 4.40 -6.63
C MET A 228 -6.48 4.15 -5.82
N TYR A 229 -5.50 5.02 -5.95
CA TYR A 229 -4.27 4.98 -5.17
C TYR A 229 -4.47 5.57 -3.77
N TYR A 230 -5.49 6.40 -3.56
CA TYR A 230 -5.75 7.05 -2.28
C TYR A 230 -6.35 6.08 -1.25
N PRO A 231 -5.65 5.75 -0.14
CA PRO A 231 -6.06 4.68 0.77
C PRO A 231 -7.46 4.82 1.36
N PRO A 232 -7.95 6.02 1.78
CA PRO A 232 -9.31 6.19 2.28
C PRO A 232 -10.37 5.68 1.29
N TYR A 233 -10.18 5.98 0.01
CA TYR A 233 -11.10 5.57 -1.05
C TYR A 233 -11.00 4.07 -1.35
N SER A 234 -9.80 3.56 -1.65
CA SER A 234 -9.62 2.18 -2.09
C SER A 234 -9.93 1.15 -0.99
N LEU A 235 -9.71 1.51 0.28
CA LEU A 235 -10.11 0.69 1.42
C LEU A 235 -11.63 0.55 1.54
N TYR A 236 -12.38 1.63 1.32
CA TYR A 236 -13.84 1.58 1.29
C TYR A 236 -14.35 0.69 0.16
N VAL A 237 -13.90 0.92 -1.08
CA VAL A 237 -14.32 0.15 -2.26
C VAL A 237 -14.05 -1.34 -2.04
N ARG A 238 -12.86 -1.69 -1.54
CA ARG A 238 -12.54 -3.08 -1.20
C ARG A 238 -13.50 -3.65 -0.17
N ASN A 239 -13.74 -2.97 0.95
CA ASN A 239 -14.62 -3.50 1.99
C ASN A 239 -16.08 -3.62 1.48
N PHE A 240 -16.55 -2.68 0.67
CA PHE A 240 -17.85 -2.74 0.00
C PHE A 240 -17.99 -4.00 -0.87
N LEU A 241 -16.98 -4.30 -1.70
CA LEU A 241 -16.98 -5.48 -2.58
C LEU A 241 -17.01 -6.79 -1.78
N TYR A 242 -16.19 -6.88 -0.72
CA TYR A 242 -16.19 -8.06 0.16
C TYR A 242 -17.52 -8.22 0.89
N ASN A 243 -18.08 -7.14 1.45
CA ASN A 243 -19.35 -7.21 2.16
C ASN A 243 -20.52 -7.57 1.24
N THR A 244 -20.54 -7.00 0.03
CA THR A 244 -21.51 -7.36 -1.01
C THR A 244 -21.40 -8.84 -1.40
N THR A 245 -20.19 -9.39 -1.47
CA THR A 245 -19.98 -10.82 -1.73
C THR A 245 -20.49 -11.68 -0.56
N TYR A 246 -20.24 -11.29 0.69
CA TYR A 246 -20.79 -12.02 1.85
C TYR A 246 -22.32 -12.04 1.86
N ALA A 247 -22.97 -10.97 1.38
CA ALA A 247 -24.42 -10.89 1.28
C ALA A 247 -25.04 -11.91 0.30
N LEU A 248 -24.23 -12.58 -0.54
CA LEU A 248 -24.67 -13.69 -1.40
C LEU A 248 -24.88 -15.01 -0.63
N GLY A 249 -24.73 -15.02 0.70
CA GLY A 249 -24.98 -16.19 1.55
C GLY A 249 -23.72 -16.92 2.03
N HIS A 250 -22.53 -16.37 1.76
CA HIS A 250 -21.27 -16.94 2.22
C HIS A 250 -21.13 -16.87 3.74
N LYS A 251 -20.53 -17.90 4.35
CA LYS A 251 -20.22 -17.89 5.79
C LYS A 251 -19.07 -16.94 6.11
N PRO A 252 -18.96 -16.41 7.34
CA PRO A 252 -17.80 -15.63 7.75
C PRO A 252 -16.49 -16.41 7.60
N MET A 253 -15.46 -15.76 7.04
CA MET A 253 -14.16 -16.35 6.76
C MET A 253 -13.03 -15.48 7.31
N THR A 254 -12.32 -15.96 8.33
CA THR A 254 -11.27 -15.19 9.02
C THR A 254 -9.86 -15.52 8.57
N ASP A 255 -9.59 -16.77 8.19
CA ASP A 255 -8.23 -17.29 8.00
C ASP A 255 -7.91 -17.70 6.57
N GLU A 256 -8.89 -18.21 5.82
CA GLU A 256 -8.81 -18.52 4.38
C GLU A 256 -10.15 -18.20 3.72
N TYR A 257 -10.12 -17.88 2.42
CA TYR A 257 -11.32 -17.75 1.60
C TYR A 257 -11.53 -19.01 0.76
N SER A 258 -12.77 -19.49 0.66
CA SER A 258 -13.10 -20.62 -0.22
C SER A 258 -12.93 -20.26 -1.71
N SER A 259 -12.86 -21.27 -2.56
CA SER A 259 -12.87 -21.10 -4.01
C SER A 259 -14.13 -20.33 -4.44
N ASP A 260 -15.31 -20.79 -4.01
CA ASP A 260 -16.61 -20.19 -4.34
C ASP A 260 -16.70 -18.71 -3.95
N PHE A 261 -16.27 -18.35 -2.73
CA PHE A 261 -16.25 -16.95 -2.30
C PHE A 261 -15.34 -16.11 -3.19
N THR A 262 -14.19 -16.66 -3.57
CA THR A 262 -13.25 -15.95 -4.45
C THR A 262 -13.85 -15.74 -5.84
N VAL A 263 -14.49 -16.76 -6.41
CA VAL A 263 -15.19 -16.67 -7.70
C VAL A 263 -16.30 -15.63 -7.65
N ASP A 264 -17.13 -15.64 -6.62
CA ASP A 264 -18.22 -14.67 -6.47
C ASP A 264 -17.71 -13.25 -6.19
N LEU A 265 -16.60 -13.10 -5.49
CA LEU A 265 -15.95 -11.80 -5.31
C LEU A 265 -15.43 -11.25 -6.64
N LEU A 266 -14.80 -12.09 -7.47
CA LEU A 266 -14.33 -11.67 -8.80
C LEU A 266 -15.50 -11.24 -9.70
N LYS A 267 -16.63 -11.97 -9.68
CA LYS A 267 -17.86 -11.55 -10.38
C LYS A 267 -18.45 -10.27 -9.79
N THR A 268 -18.42 -10.12 -8.47
CA THR A 268 -18.89 -8.90 -7.79
C THR A 268 -18.06 -7.69 -8.21
N ILE A 269 -16.74 -7.84 -8.33
CA ILE A 269 -15.84 -6.80 -8.88
C ILE A 269 -16.26 -6.45 -10.31
N ASP A 270 -16.41 -7.44 -11.18
CA ASP A 270 -16.77 -7.23 -12.59
C ASP A 270 -18.10 -6.47 -12.76
N ASN A 271 -19.10 -6.80 -11.94
CA ASN A 271 -20.43 -6.20 -11.99
C ASN A 271 -20.50 -4.77 -11.41
N ASN A 272 -19.63 -4.41 -10.46
CA ASN A 272 -19.75 -3.16 -9.71
C ASN A 272 -18.71 -2.09 -10.12
N ILE A 273 -17.54 -2.52 -10.60
CA ILE A 273 -16.46 -1.63 -11.01
C ILE A 273 -16.53 -1.41 -12.52
N LYS A 274 -16.80 -0.18 -12.92
CA LYS A 274 -17.02 0.23 -14.32
C LYS A 274 -15.72 0.43 -15.09
N SER A 275 -14.74 1.06 -14.45
CA SER A 275 -13.45 1.31 -15.09
C SER A 275 -12.68 0.02 -15.28
N GLU A 276 -12.18 -0.17 -16.49
CA GLU A 276 -11.37 -1.33 -16.86
C GLU A 276 -10.06 -1.40 -16.05
N ALA A 277 -9.37 -0.28 -15.88
CA ALA A 277 -8.11 -0.22 -15.13
C ALA A 277 -8.33 -0.62 -13.65
N SER A 278 -9.32 0.01 -13.02
CA SER A 278 -9.72 -0.29 -11.63
C SER A 278 -10.19 -1.73 -11.46
N LYS A 279 -11.00 -2.23 -12.40
CA LYS A 279 -11.50 -3.60 -12.41
C LYS A 279 -10.34 -4.60 -12.48
N ASN A 280 -9.43 -4.45 -13.44
CA ASN A 280 -8.27 -5.33 -13.58
C ASN A 280 -7.37 -5.32 -12.34
N ALA A 281 -7.14 -4.15 -11.74
CA ALA A 281 -6.37 -4.03 -10.50
C ALA A 281 -7.01 -4.81 -9.35
N PHE A 282 -8.32 -4.65 -9.11
CA PHE A 282 -9.02 -5.39 -8.06
C PHE A 282 -9.09 -6.89 -8.33
N LEU A 283 -9.34 -7.31 -9.57
CA LEU A 283 -9.34 -8.72 -9.97
C LEU A 283 -7.99 -9.37 -9.68
N LYS A 284 -6.88 -8.74 -10.11
CA LYS A 284 -5.51 -9.24 -9.89
C LYS A 284 -5.18 -9.29 -8.41
N GLN A 285 -5.46 -8.20 -7.67
CA GLN A 285 -5.19 -8.13 -6.23
C GLN A 285 -5.96 -9.21 -5.46
N THR A 286 -7.22 -9.47 -5.82
CA THR A 286 -8.05 -10.50 -5.16
C THR A 286 -7.51 -11.90 -5.39
N VAL A 287 -7.26 -12.30 -6.65
CA VAL A 287 -6.82 -13.68 -6.95
C VAL A 287 -5.45 -13.98 -6.32
N ILE A 288 -4.50 -13.06 -6.43
CA ILE A 288 -3.16 -13.17 -5.84
C ILE A 288 -3.25 -13.16 -4.30
N GLY A 289 -4.01 -12.21 -3.73
CA GLY A 289 -4.15 -12.08 -2.28
C GLY A 289 -4.77 -13.32 -1.64
N HIS A 290 -5.79 -13.90 -2.27
CA HIS A 290 -6.43 -15.13 -1.78
C HIS A 290 -5.51 -16.34 -1.92
N PHE A 291 -4.76 -16.43 -3.02
CA PHE A 291 -3.73 -17.46 -3.23
C PHE A 291 -2.67 -17.44 -2.11
N TYR A 292 -2.07 -16.27 -1.82
CA TYR A 292 -1.09 -16.15 -0.74
C TYR A 292 -1.67 -16.38 0.66
N LYS A 293 -2.94 -16.02 0.88
CA LYS A 293 -3.61 -16.27 2.17
C LYS A 293 -3.82 -17.76 2.42
N LYS A 294 -4.12 -18.54 1.36
CA LYS A 294 -4.24 -20.00 1.42
C LYS A 294 -2.94 -20.68 1.86
N SER A 295 -1.80 -20.15 1.41
CA SER A 295 -0.44 -20.55 1.84
C SER A 295 -0.18 -22.06 1.69
N SER A 296 -0.52 -22.62 0.53
CA SER A 296 -0.30 -24.04 0.22
C SER A 296 0.00 -24.25 -1.26
N CYS A 297 0.50 -25.43 -1.62
CA CYS A 297 0.74 -25.83 -3.02
C CYS A 297 -0.54 -25.93 -3.87
N ASN A 298 -1.72 -26.00 -3.24
CA ASN A 298 -2.97 -26.25 -3.95
C ASN A 298 -3.63 -24.92 -4.30
N ALA A 299 -3.57 -24.51 -5.56
CA ALA A 299 -4.32 -23.34 -6.04
C ALA A 299 -5.83 -23.66 -6.18
N ASN A 300 -6.69 -22.67 -5.92
CA ASN A 300 -8.13 -22.78 -6.19
C ASN A 300 -8.36 -22.57 -7.70
N LYS A 301 -8.37 -23.67 -8.49
CA LYS A 301 -8.43 -23.60 -9.96
C LYS A 301 -9.58 -22.73 -10.48
N ASP A 302 -10.79 -22.91 -9.95
CA ASP A 302 -11.97 -22.16 -10.42
C ASP A 302 -11.82 -20.64 -10.22
N ALA A 303 -11.14 -20.22 -9.16
CA ALA A 303 -10.85 -18.80 -8.90
C ALA A 303 -9.87 -18.23 -9.94
N PHE A 304 -8.86 -19.00 -10.34
CA PHE A 304 -7.93 -18.60 -11.40
C PHE A 304 -8.64 -18.58 -12.76
N ASP A 305 -9.44 -19.60 -13.07
CA ASP A 305 -10.20 -19.67 -14.32
C ASP A 305 -11.20 -18.51 -14.44
N ALA A 306 -11.89 -18.16 -13.35
CA ALA A 306 -12.75 -16.98 -13.28
C ALA A 306 -11.97 -15.68 -13.50
N TYR A 307 -10.79 -15.54 -12.89
CA TYR A 307 -9.92 -14.38 -13.12
C TYR A 307 -9.50 -14.25 -14.59
N PHE A 308 -9.04 -15.34 -15.22
CA PHE A 308 -8.63 -15.32 -16.62
C PHE A 308 -9.76 -15.00 -17.58
N LYS A 309 -11.00 -15.35 -17.23
CA LYS A 309 -12.21 -14.99 -18.00
C LYS A 309 -12.56 -13.51 -17.84
N LEU A 310 -12.48 -12.97 -16.62
CA LEU A 310 -13.00 -11.63 -16.30
C LEU A 310 -11.99 -10.49 -16.54
N SER A 311 -10.70 -10.74 -16.35
CA SER A 311 -9.69 -9.72 -16.61
C SER A 311 -9.55 -9.45 -18.11
N THR A 312 -9.22 -8.22 -18.49
CA THR A 312 -8.90 -7.85 -19.89
C THR A 312 -7.41 -7.58 -20.10
N SER A 313 -6.63 -7.48 -19.03
CA SER A 313 -5.18 -7.19 -19.08
C SER A 313 -4.37 -8.44 -19.43
N THR A 314 -3.89 -8.56 -20.67
CA THR A 314 -3.02 -9.66 -21.11
C THR A 314 -1.77 -9.78 -20.26
N LYS A 315 -1.10 -8.65 -19.97
CA LYS A 315 0.10 -8.61 -19.13
C LYS A 315 -0.14 -9.21 -17.75
N ASP A 316 -1.25 -8.85 -17.11
CA ASP A 316 -1.57 -9.37 -15.78
C ASP A 316 -1.99 -10.84 -15.82
N LYS A 317 -2.70 -11.28 -16.87
CA LYS A 317 -3.00 -12.69 -17.09
C LYS A 317 -1.76 -13.53 -17.23
N ASP A 318 -0.79 -13.10 -18.03
CA ASP A 318 0.47 -13.83 -18.22
C ASP A 318 1.24 -13.98 -16.90
N HIS A 319 1.30 -12.90 -16.11
CA HIS A 319 1.94 -12.91 -14.80
C HIS A 319 1.23 -13.86 -13.81
N VAL A 320 -0.11 -13.81 -13.73
CA VAL A 320 -0.89 -14.71 -12.86
C VAL A 320 -0.81 -16.16 -13.34
N LYS A 321 -0.67 -16.40 -14.65
CA LYS A 321 -0.46 -17.73 -15.23
C LYS A 321 0.89 -18.31 -14.81
N GLN A 322 1.97 -17.51 -14.84
CA GLN A 322 3.28 -17.92 -14.32
C GLN A 322 3.20 -18.29 -12.83
N LEU A 323 2.51 -17.50 -12.01
CA LEU A 323 2.32 -17.81 -10.58
C LEU A 323 1.61 -19.16 -10.39
N LEU A 324 0.56 -19.42 -11.17
CA LEU A 324 -0.18 -20.68 -11.13
C LEU A 324 0.66 -21.88 -11.60
N LEU A 325 1.57 -21.67 -12.56
CA LEU A 325 2.51 -22.69 -12.99
C LEU A 325 3.55 -22.96 -11.90
N ASP A 326 4.15 -21.92 -11.32
CA ASP A 326 5.09 -22.03 -10.21
C ASP A 326 4.49 -22.80 -9.02
N SER A 327 3.18 -22.63 -8.74
CA SER A 327 2.53 -23.34 -7.64
C SER A 327 2.40 -24.85 -7.88
N LYS A 328 2.51 -25.31 -9.14
CA LYS A 328 2.38 -26.72 -9.56
C LYS A 328 3.73 -27.43 -9.71
N THR A 329 4.85 -26.74 -9.55
CA THR A 329 6.17 -27.35 -9.76
C THR A 329 6.74 -28.04 -8.52
N LEU A 330 6.40 -27.56 -7.31
CA LEU A 330 6.87 -28.13 -6.04
C LEU A 330 5.71 -28.40 -5.10
N HIS A 331 5.49 -29.68 -4.82
CA HIS A 331 4.45 -30.23 -3.98
C HIS A 331 5.03 -30.87 -2.72
N LYS A 332 4.16 -31.02 -1.71
CA LYS A 332 4.50 -31.73 -0.50
C LYS A 332 4.91 -33.17 -0.83
N GLY A 333 6.00 -33.64 -0.22
CA GLY A 333 6.53 -35.00 -0.40
C GLY A 333 7.58 -35.13 -1.51
N GLN A 334 7.80 -34.09 -2.32
CA GLN A 334 8.89 -34.07 -3.30
C GLN A 334 10.20 -33.67 -2.64
N GLU A 335 11.30 -34.26 -3.09
CA GLU A 335 12.64 -33.74 -2.78
C GLU A 335 12.88 -32.42 -3.50
N LEU A 336 13.55 -31.48 -2.83
CA LEU A 336 13.96 -30.24 -3.48
C LEU A 336 15.09 -30.53 -4.47
N THR A 337 14.84 -30.26 -5.75
CA THR A 337 15.88 -30.34 -6.80
C THR A 337 17.06 -29.45 -6.42
N ASP A 338 18.28 -29.94 -6.64
CA ASP A 338 19.47 -29.15 -6.33
C ASP A 338 19.60 -27.97 -7.31
N PHE A 339 20.13 -26.84 -6.84
CA PHE A 339 20.43 -25.69 -7.67
C PHE A 339 21.52 -24.84 -6.99
N THR A 340 22.22 -24.06 -7.81
CA THR A 340 23.30 -23.19 -7.34
C THR A 340 22.78 -21.86 -6.79
N LEU A 341 23.39 -21.43 -5.69
CA LEU A 341 23.17 -20.18 -4.97
C LEU A 341 24.52 -19.46 -4.81
N TYR A 342 24.47 -18.15 -4.65
CA TYR A 342 25.65 -17.33 -4.40
C TYR A 342 25.51 -16.58 -3.08
N ASP A 343 26.58 -16.55 -2.28
CA ASP A 343 26.70 -15.63 -1.16
C ASP A 343 27.20 -14.24 -1.62
N PHE A 344 27.28 -13.27 -0.71
CA PHE A 344 27.71 -11.91 -1.06
C PHE A 344 29.21 -11.76 -1.37
N THR A 345 30.01 -12.82 -1.20
CA THR A 345 31.40 -12.91 -1.70
C THR A 345 31.48 -13.54 -3.10
N ASN A 346 30.32 -13.84 -3.70
CA ASN A 346 30.17 -14.64 -4.93
C ASN A 346 30.63 -16.10 -4.77
N GLY A 347 30.73 -16.60 -3.52
CA GLY A 347 30.96 -18.00 -3.24
C GLY A 347 29.77 -18.84 -3.70
N LYS A 348 30.04 -19.96 -4.38
CA LYS A 348 29.01 -20.89 -4.88
C LYS A 348 28.62 -21.89 -3.81
N HIS A 349 27.32 -22.08 -3.63
CA HIS A 349 26.71 -23.05 -2.72
C HIS A 349 25.62 -23.84 -3.45
N THR A 350 25.28 -25.03 -2.98
CA THR A 350 24.12 -25.78 -3.47
C THR A 350 23.03 -25.85 -2.41
N ILE A 351 21.76 -25.81 -2.82
CA ILE A 351 20.65 -25.82 -1.86
C ILE A 351 20.65 -27.10 -1.02
N LYS A 352 20.96 -28.26 -1.63
CA LYS A 352 21.03 -29.54 -0.90
C LYS A 352 22.07 -29.52 0.22
N THR A 353 23.21 -28.87 -0.01
CA THR A 353 24.25 -28.73 1.02
C THR A 353 23.79 -27.82 2.15
N LEU A 354 23.13 -26.70 1.83
CA LEU A 354 22.66 -25.75 2.83
C LEU A 354 21.55 -26.32 3.72
N THR A 355 20.64 -27.12 3.16
CA THR A 355 19.48 -27.71 3.87
C THR A 355 19.77 -29.09 4.48
N LYS A 356 20.95 -29.66 4.26
CA LYS A 356 21.28 -31.02 4.70
C LYS A 356 21.09 -31.20 6.21
N ASN A 357 20.28 -32.19 6.60
CA ASN A 357 19.97 -32.54 7.99
C ASN A 357 19.38 -31.38 8.82
N LYS A 358 18.73 -30.41 8.16
CA LYS A 358 18.15 -29.23 8.83
C LYS A 358 16.73 -28.97 8.34
N ASN A 359 15.83 -28.79 9.30
CA ASN A 359 14.54 -28.18 9.01
C ASN A 359 14.77 -26.74 8.55
N THR A 360 14.30 -26.40 7.35
CA THR A 360 14.65 -25.15 6.69
C THR A 360 13.42 -24.44 6.14
N PHE A 361 13.32 -23.14 6.45
CA PHE A 361 12.43 -22.20 5.79
C PHE A 361 13.22 -21.38 4.77
N LEU A 362 12.88 -21.56 3.49
CA LEU A 362 13.46 -20.81 2.37
C LEU A 362 12.51 -19.67 2.00
N LEU A 363 13.04 -18.46 1.89
CA LEU A 363 12.32 -17.29 1.39
C LEU A 363 12.98 -16.76 0.12
N PHE A 364 12.33 -16.97 -1.02
CA PHE A 364 12.67 -16.33 -2.28
C PHE A 364 11.97 -14.99 -2.34
N TRP A 365 12.72 -13.91 -2.55
CA TRP A 365 12.17 -12.56 -2.49
C TRP A 365 12.62 -11.66 -3.64
N ASN A 366 11.78 -10.68 -3.95
CA ASN A 366 12.01 -9.63 -4.92
C ASN A 366 11.48 -8.30 -4.34
N SER A 367 12.28 -7.24 -4.44
CA SER A 367 11.96 -5.90 -3.92
C SER A 367 10.71 -5.27 -4.53
N GLU A 368 10.25 -5.77 -5.68
CA GLU A 368 8.96 -5.37 -6.27
C GLU A 368 7.76 -5.77 -5.39
N TYR A 369 7.84 -6.91 -4.70
CA TYR A 369 6.69 -7.51 -4.00
C TYR A 369 6.81 -7.50 -2.48
N ILE A 370 8.04 -7.36 -1.95
CA ILE A 370 8.29 -7.42 -0.51
C ILE A 370 9.51 -6.58 -0.15
N THR A 371 9.41 -5.79 0.92
CA THR A 371 10.51 -4.90 1.34
C THR A 371 11.52 -5.62 2.24
N PRO A 372 12.83 -5.32 2.14
CA PRO A 372 13.85 -5.86 3.05
C PRO A 372 13.54 -5.59 4.53
N ILE A 373 12.92 -4.45 4.85
CA ILE A 373 12.51 -4.13 6.22
C ILE A 373 11.46 -5.11 6.73
N TYR A 374 10.42 -5.38 5.94
CA TYR A 374 9.40 -6.35 6.32
C TYR A 374 10.00 -7.75 6.51
N ILE A 375 10.89 -8.18 5.59
CA ILE A 375 11.58 -9.47 5.72
C ILE A 375 12.39 -9.51 7.02
N SER A 376 13.23 -8.49 7.28
CA SER A 376 14.07 -8.47 8.48
C SER A 376 13.26 -8.54 9.77
N SER A 377 12.13 -7.82 9.85
CA SER A 377 11.21 -7.86 10.99
C SER A 377 10.58 -9.24 11.15
N ARG A 378 10.04 -9.79 10.05
CA ARG A 378 9.28 -11.04 10.09
C ARG A 378 10.18 -12.25 10.33
N VAL A 379 11.34 -12.33 9.68
CA VAL A 379 12.31 -13.41 9.87
C VAL A 379 12.88 -13.39 11.28
N ASN A 380 13.28 -12.22 11.82
CA ASN A 380 13.76 -12.13 13.20
C ASN A 380 12.71 -12.57 14.22
N TYR A 381 11.43 -12.24 14.00
CA TYR A 381 10.34 -12.73 14.85
C TYR A 381 10.21 -14.26 14.79
N LEU A 382 10.22 -14.84 13.58
CA LEU A 382 10.02 -16.27 13.38
C LEU A 382 11.23 -17.09 13.86
N SER A 383 12.46 -16.64 13.60
CA SER A 383 13.69 -17.36 13.99
C SER A 383 13.87 -17.43 15.50
N ARG A 384 13.55 -16.35 16.23
CA ARG A 384 13.54 -16.37 17.70
C ARG A 384 12.49 -17.34 18.27
N LYS A 385 11.37 -17.49 17.57
CA LYS A 385 10.25 -18.32 18.01
C LYS A 385 10.40 -19.79 17.65
N PHE A 386 11.19 -20.09 16.62
CA PHE A 386 11.46 -21.43 16.10
C PHE A 386 12.96 -21.64 15.91
N PRO A 387 13.74 -21.75 17.01
CA PRO A 387 15.20 -21.78 16.94
C PRO A 387 15.78 -23.04 16.28
N ASN A 388 15.00 -24.12 16.16
CA ASN A 388 15.44 -25.36 15.51
C ASN A 388 15.24 -25.34 13.99
N ILE A 389 14.71 -24.24 13.44
CA ILE A 389 14.50 -24.06 12.00
C ILE A 389 15.55 -23.08 11.47
N GLN A 390 16.24 -23.48 10.41
CA GLN A 390 17.10 -22.59 9.66
C GLN A 390 16.26 -21.69 8.76
N PHE A 391 16.51 -20.38 8.77
CA PHE A 391 15.83 -19.42 7.90
C PHE A 391 16.80 -18.91 6.86
N ILE A 392 16.62 -19.28 5.58
CA ILE A 392 17.46 -18.83 4.47
C ILE A 392 16.68 -17.85 3.59
N GLN A 393 17.27 -16.70 3.27
CA GLN A 393 16.68 -15.70 2.38
C GLN A 393 17.46 -15.67 1.07
N ILE A 394 16.75 -15.74 -0.06
CA ILE A 394 17.31 -15.89 -1.39
C ILE A 394 16.74 -14.77 -2.27
N LYS A 395 17.58 -13.82 -2.69
CA LYS A 395 17.14 -12.79 -3.65
C LYS A 395 16.99 -13.43 -5.03
N ILE A 396 15.81 -13.28 -5.62
CA ILE A 396 15.53 -13.66 -7.01
C ILE A 396 16.20 -12.63 -7.94
N ASP A 397 16.90 -13.11 -8.96
CA ASP A 397 17.63 -12.29 -9.93
C ASP A 397 18.49 -11.22 -9.24
N GLY A 398 19.25 -11.67 -8.23
CA GLY A 398 20.02 -10.80 -7.34
C GLY A 398 21.51 -10.77 -7.66
N ASN A 399 22.23 -10.00 -6.85
CA ASN A 399 23.69 -9.87 -6.85
C ASN A 399 24.24 -9.62 -5.44
N SER A 400 25.56 -9.43 -5.34
CA SER A 400 26.29 -9.24 -4.08
C SER A 400 25.90 -7.99 -3.26
N HIS A 401 25.10 -7.07 -3.81
CA HIS A 401 24.64 -5.86 -3.14
C HIS A 401 23.21 -5.98 -2.58
N ASP A 402 22.48 -7.03 -2.92
CA ASP A 402 21.07 -7.22 -2.53
C ASP A 402 20.92 -7.79 -1.11
N ARG A 403 21.64 -7.20 -0.16
CA ARG A 403 21.61 -7.63 1.24
C ARG A 403 20.35 -7.12 1.95
N ILE A 404 19.79 -7.95 2.82
CA ILE A 404 18.80 -7.55 3.82
C ILE A 404 19.52 -7.11 5.10
N PRO A 405 19.46 -5.82 5.47
CA PRO A 405 20.04 -5.34 6.73
C PRO A 405 19.34 -5.98 7.94
N LYS A 406 20.05 -6.05 9.08
CA LYS A 406 19.54 -6.59 10.36
C LYS A 406 19.22 -8.10 10.37
N LEU A 407 19.63 -8.82 9.35
CA LEU A 407 19.67 -10.29 9.33
C LEU A 407 21.12 -10.77 9.22
N ASP A 408 21.37 -11.98 9.72
CA ASP A 408 22.68 -12.63 9.59
C ASP A 408 23.01 -12.81 8.11
N ILE A 409 24.20 -12.35 7.73
CA ILE A 409 24.69 -12.42 6.35
C ILE A 409 24.94 -13.87 5.91
N LYS A 410 25.23 -14.79 6.84
CA LYS A 410 25.52 -16.21 6.55
C LYS A 410 24.29 -17.00 6.09
N ASN A 411 23.09 -16.46 6.31
CA ASN A 411 21.82 -17.08 5.95
C ASN A 411 21.15 -16.40 4.73
N GLN A 412 21.92 -15.57 4.01
CA GLN A 412 21.42 -14.78 2.89
C GLN A 412 22.21 -15.11 1.63
N TYR A 413 21.48 -15.31 0.54
CA TYR A 413 22.01 -15.73 -0.75
C TYR A 413 21.24 -15.02 -1.86
N PHE A 414 21.73 -15.17 -3.09
CA PHE A 414 21.00 -14.79 -4.30
C PHE A 414 21.10 -15.88 -5.36
N ILE A 415 20.12 -15.87 -6.27
CA ILE A 415 20.17 -16.57 -7.55
C ILE A 415 20.23 -15.56 -8.67
N THR A 416 20.90 -15.94 -9.76
CA THR A 416 20.97 -15.17 -11.00
C THR A 416 19.78 -15.48 -11.91
N ALA A 417 19.61 -14.68 -12.96
CA ALA A 417 18.50 -14.82 -13.91
C ALA A 417 18.51 -16.15 -14.70
N ASP A 418 19.66 -16.78 -14.83
CA ASP A 418 19.91 -18.07 -15.50
C ASP A 418 19.86 -19.28 -14.55
N SER A 419 19.61 -19.08 -13.25
CA SER A 419 19.54 -20.17 -12.28
C SER A 419 18.44 -21.18 -12.60
N GLU A 420 18.72 -22.48 -12.44
CA GLU A 420 17.76 -23.58 -12.57
C GLU A 420 16.55 -23.44 -11.62
N ALA A 421 16.73 -22.74 -10.49
CA ALA A 421 15.64 -22.41 -9.57
C ALA A 421 14.52 -21.58 -10.22
N ASN A 422 14.83 -20.87 -11.31
CA ASN A 422 13.84 -20.10 -12.05
C ASN A 422 12.78 -20.97 -12.74
N SER A 423 12.99 -22.28 -12.86
CA SER A 423 11.96 -23.23 -13.29
C SER A 423 10.73 -23.25 -12.38
N PHE A 424 10.87 -22.86 -11.10
CA PHE A 424 9.78 -22.73 -10.14
C PHE A 424 9.60 -21.30 -9.60
N LEU A 425 10.24 -20.30 -10.22
CA LEU A 425 10.16 -18.89 -9.84
C LEU A 425 9.89 -18.00 -11.06
N THR A 426 9.16 -18.50 -12.05
CA THR A 426 8.92 -17.80 -13.32
C THR A 426 8.14 -16.51 -13.14
N SER A 427 7.24 -16.45 -12.15
CA SER A 427 6.48 -15.24 -11.79
C SER A 427 7.30 -14.16 -11.10
N LYS A 428 8.51 -14.50 -10.62
CA LYS A 428 9.39 -13.65 -9.81
C LYS A 428 8.76 -13.11 -8.52
N MET A 429 7.58 -13.60 -8.16
CA MET A 429 6.88 -13.22 -6.95
C MET A 429 7.50 -13.89 -5.73
N THR A 430 7.31 -13.28 -4.56
CA THR A 430 7.79 -13.84 -3.30
C THR A 430 7.25 -15.25 -3.11
N ARG A 431 8.14 -16.21 -2.81
CA ARG A 431 7.77 -17.60 -2.57
C ARG A 431 8.47 -18.09 -1.31
N SER A 432 7.75 -18.80 -0.45
CA SER A 432 8.37 -19.51 0.66
C SER A 432 8.22 -21.02 0.50
N ILE A 433 9.27 -21.74 0.83
CA ILE A 433 9.32 -23.21 0.80
C ILE A 433 9.75 -23.70 2.17
N ILE A 434 9.08 -24.73 2.66
CA ILE A 434 9.41 -25.40 3.92
C ILE A 434 9.93 -26.79 3.59
N VAL A 435 11.14 -27.09 4.05
CA VAL A 435 11.85 -28.36 3.82
C VAL A 435 12.17 -28.97 5.18
N ASP A 436 11.96 -30.28 5.32
CA ASP A 436 12.35 -31.00 6.53
C ASP A 436 13.83 -31.42 6.50
N LYS A 437 14.31 -31.98 7.62
CA LYS A 437 15.70 -32.44 7.75
C LYS A 437 16.10 -33.55 6.77
N GLN A 438 15.16 -34.23 6.13
CA GLN A 438 15.42 -35.22 5.08
C GLN A 438 15.56 -34.57 3.69
N GLY A 439 15.36 -33.25 3.56
CA GLY A 439 15.38 -32.57 2.26
C GLY A 439 14.05 -32.68 1.51
N VAL A 440 12.97 -33.12 2.19
CA VAL A 440 11.64 -33.28 1.59
C VAL A 440 10.81 -32.01 1.83
N VAL A 441 10.15 -31.54 0.78
CA VAL A 441 9.26 -30.38 0.84
C VAL A 441 8.01 -30.72 1.65
N THR A 442 7.76 -29.96 2.72
CA THR A 442 6.54 -30.07 3.53
C THR A 442 5.48 -29.05 3.12
N ASN A 443 5.89 -27.89 2.59
CA ASN A 443 5.05 -26.92 1.91
C ASN A 443 5.86 -26.20 0.82
N GLY A 444 5.49 -26.40 -0.45
CA GLY A 444 6.16 -25.82 -1.60
C GLY A 444 5.72 -24.39 -1.95
N PHE A 445 4.67 -23.87 -1.31
CA PHE A 445 4.19 -22.50 -1.55
C PHE A 445 3.61 -21.87 -0.27
N ALA A 446 4.42 -21.89 0.78
CA ALA A 446 4.11 -21.15 2.00
C ALA A 446 4.16 -19.64 1.75
N SER A 447 3.47 -18.88 2.59
CA SER A 447 3.50 -17.42 2.57
C SER A 447 4.02 -16.87 3.89
N ILE A 448 5.10 -16.07 3.82
CA ILE A 448 5.70 -15.38 4.97
C ILE A 448 4.71 -14.50 5.75
N SER A 449 3.67 -14.00 5.08
CA SER A 449 2.62 -13.17 5.66
C SER A 449 1.42 -13.95 6.17
N SER A 450 1.30 -15.24 5.85
CA SER A 450 0.15 -16.06 6.28
C SER A 450 0.21 -16.40 7.75
N LYS A 451 -0.96 -16.43 8.41
CA LYS A 451 -1.09 -16.93 9.78
C LYS A 451 -0.83 -18.44 9.88
N LYS A 452 -1.10 -19.19 8.81
CA LYS A 452 -0.89 -20.65 8.77
C LYS A 452 0.58 -21.04 8.87
N LEU A 453 1.47 -20.16 8.39
CA LEU A 453 2.91 -20.39 8.50
C LEU A 453 3.35 -20.66 9.94
N TYR A 454 2.72 -19.99 10.93
CA TYR A 454 3.06 -20.19 12.32
C TYR A 454 2.79 -21.62 12.80
N SER A 455 1.65 -22.22 12.42
CA SER A 455 1.34 -23.59 12.82
C SER A 455 2.17 -24.62 12.06
N GLU A 456 2.55 -24.35 10.82
CA GLU A 456 3.45 -25.19 10.03
C GLU A 456 4.86 -25.21 10.61
N LEU A 457 5.44 -24.04 10.88
CA LEU A 457 6.76 -23.93 11.51
C LEU A 457 6.77 -24.52 12.92
N LYS A 458 5.68 -24.39 13.69
CA LYS A 458 5.59 -25.03 15.01
C LYS A 458 5.67 -26.56 14.91
N LYS A 459 5.00 -27.17 13.93
CA LYS A 459 5.09 -28.63 13.71
C LYS A 459 6.51 -29.02 13.32
N LEU A 460 7.11 -28.29 12.38
CA LEU A 460 8.46 -28.58 11.90
C LEU A 460 9.54 -28.41 12.99
N ASN A 461 9.41 -27.41 13.87
CA ASN A 461 10.38 -27.14 14.94
C ASN A 461 10.43 -28.26 16.00
N ASN A 462 9.37 -29.07 16.10
CA ASN A 462 9.23 -30.13 17.10
C ASN A 462 9.69 -31.51 16.59
N HIS A 463 10.04 -31.63 15.30
CA HIS A 463 10.46 -32.88 14.64
C HIS A 463 11.85 -32.73 14.03
#